data_AF-A0A7V8WHJ4-F1
#
_entry.id   AF-A0A7V8WHJ4-F1
#
_cell.length_a   1.000
_cell.length_b   1.000
_cell.length_c   1.000
_cell.angle_alpha   90.00
_cell.angle_beta   90.00
_cell.angle_gamma   90.00
#
_symmetry.space_group_name_H-M   'P 1'
#
loop_
_entity.id
_entity.type
_entity.pdbx_description
1 polymer ?
#
loop_
_entity_poly.entity_id
_entity_poly.type
_entity_poly.pdbx_seq_one_letter_code
_entity_poly.pdbx_strand_id
1 'polypeptide(L)'
;MVLLLTPMLIAAGWNKAYFAATKPGSWATIRVTSTMTGPYTTTTTRLADVDGRVVIEQRSEFGENVSPPSIMRYELAKGFNADRDLIDHLKAVVAASVRTGADDAYTELPADTVAALKTMATYAATATFKGVETIEGKPCDRYSYTRGKKGDAQLEKGDIWLNPTVPFGVVKHTMTFTDPSGKLLWTVDSRLVDSGTKPISTTPAVAAAKPDLETPAAPESMTLQTAYDSGLIKIRVEIAPEDKRGDRLHLLIETNENPLTVTLLPESTTLKGDFPVERLVFRASDAHKLVLAQGRPAKIVVNQLGTWRAVAGKFTITVYEGKPVFIGSVTMDNVK
;
A
#
# COMPACT_ATOMS: atom_id res chain seq x y z
N MET A 1 56.11 13.19 -12.01
CA MET A 1 54.91 12.92 -12.82
C MET A 1 53.83 12.41 -11.87
N VAL A 2 52.93 13.31 -11.43
CA VAL A 2 51.85 12.96 -10.51
C VAL A 2 50.66 12.50 -11.35
N LEU A 3 50.32 11.21 -11.28
CA LEU A 3 49.11 10.67 -11.91
C LEU A 3 47.90 11.20 -11.13
N LEU A 4 47.19 12.18 -11.69
CA LEU A 4 45.89 12.60 -11.20
C LEU A 4 44.87 11.51 -11.55
N LEU A 5 44.55 10.65 -10.59
CA LEU A 5 43.39 9.77 -10.63
C LEU A 5 42.13 10.64 -10.61
N THR A 6 41.56 10.90 -11.78
CA THR A 6 40.22 11.50 -11.89
C THR A 6 39.22 10.47 -11.34
N PRO A 7 38.40 10.80 -10.33
CA PRO A 7 37.31 9.91 -9.95
C PRO A 7 36.37 9.78 -11.15
N MET A 8 36.29 8.58 -11.73
CA MET A 8 35.24 8.26 -12.69
C MET A 8 33.90 8.48 -12.00
N LEU A 9 33.13 9.47 -12.45
CA LEU A 9 31.70 9.50 -12.18
C LEU A 9 31.13 8.21 -12.76
N ILE A 10 30.78 7.26 -11.88
CA ILE A 10 29.97 6.11 -12.26
C ILE A 10 28.60 6.70 -12.63
N ALA A 11 28.24 6.65 -13.91
CA ALA A 11 26.97 7.14 -14.39
C ALA A 11 25.81 6.41 -13.67
N ALA A 12 24.80 7.17 -13.26
CA ALA A 12 23.58 6.60 -12.70
C ALA A 12 22.81 5.82 -13.78
N GLY A 13 22.28 4.66 -13.44
CA GLY A 13 21.48 3.83 -14.34
C GLY A 13 21.88 2.36 -14.38
N TRP A 14 21.16 1.60 -15.21
CA TRP A 14 21.42 0.19 -15.45
C TRP A 14 22.45 0.01 -16.57
N ASN A 15 23.40 -0.91 -16.38
CA ASN A 15 24.42 -1.21 -17.40
C ASN A 15 23.88 -2.04 -18.56
N LYS A 16 22.75 -2.74 -18.36
CA LYS A 16 22.18 -3.74 -19.28
C LYS A 16 20.65 -3.61 -19.30
N ALA A 17 20.03 -4.17 -20.33
CA ALA A 17 18.58 -4.39 -20.38
C ALA A 17 18.20 -5.61 -19.52
N TYR A 18 18.24 -5.45 -18.19
CA TYR A 18 18.07 -6.55 -17.23
C TYR A 18 16.72 -7.27 -17.30
N PHE A 19 15.74 -6.69 -17.98
CA PHE A 19 14.38 -7.20 -18.00
C PHE A 19 14.01 -7.81 -19.36
N ALA A 20 14.95 -7.86 -20.31
CA ALA A 20 14.71 -8.37 -21.67
C ALA A 20 14.24 -9.83 -21.72
N ALA A 21 14.58 -10.66 -20.73
CA ALA A 21 14.06 -12.03 -20.59
C ALA A 21 12.58 -12.10 -20.17
N THR A 22 11.96 -10.96 -19.85
CA THR A 22 10.57 -10.89 -19.39
C THR A 22 9.63 -10.76 -20.57
N LYS A 23 9.30 -11.89 -21.18
CA LYS A 23 8.33 -11.99 -22.29
C LYS A 23 6.98 -12.48 -21.77
N PRO A 24 5.87 -12.29 -22.52
CA PRO A 24 4.59 -12.90 -22.17
C PRO A 24 4.73 -14.39 -21.84
N GLY A 25 4.17 -14.81 -20.71
CA GLY A 25 4.32 -16.15 -20.13
C GLY A 25 5.45 -16.28 -19.11
N SER A 26 6.39 -15.34 -19.04
CA SER A 26 7.45 -15.35 -18.04
C SER A 26 6.94 -14.98 -16.64
N TRP A 27 7.52 -15.59 -15.62
CA TRP A 27 7.19 -15.34 -14.22
C TRP A 27 8.42 -15.46 -13.32
N ALA A 28 8.37 -14.78 -12.17
CA ALA A 28 9.35 -14.89 -11.11
C ALA A 28 8.66 -14.85 -9.74
N THR A 29 9.06 -15.76 -8.86
CA THR A 29 8.60 -15.82 -7.48
C THR A 29 9.70 -15.34 -6.56
N ILE A 30 9.38 -14.34 -5.75
CA ILE A 30 10.25 -13.74 -4.76
C ILE A 30 9.67 -14.00 -3.38
N ARG A 31 10.51 -14.47 -2.45
CA ARG A 31 10.20 -14.47 -1.02
C ARG A 31 10.64 -13.15 -0.43
N VAL A 32 9.75 -12.51 0.31
CA VAL A 32 9.99 -11.25 0.99
C VAL A 32 9.96 -11.48 2.49
N THR A 33 10.95 -10.92 3.17
CA THR A 33 11.04 -10.84 4.63
C THR A 33 11.08 -9.38 4.99
N SER A 34 10.19 -8.94 5.87
CA SER A 34 10.17 -7.57 6.37
C SER A 34 10.13 -7.55 7.89
N THR A 35 10.60 -6.47 8.50
CA THR A 35 10.36 -6.24 9.93
C THR A 35 8.97 -5.64 10.19
N MET A 36 8.28 -5.16 9.15
CA MET A 36 6.95 -4.56 9.26
C MET A 36 5.83 -5.61 9.09
N THR A 37 6.06 -6.58 8.22
CA THR A 37 5.11 -7.66 7.92
C THR A 37 5.79 -9.01 8.09
N GLY A 38 5.02 -10.04 8.43
CA GLY A 38 5.51 -11.42 8.35
C GLY A 38 6.04 -11.77 6.95
N PRO A 39 6.83 -12.85 6.82
CA PRO A 39 7.33 -13.29 5.53
C PRO A 39 6.17 -13.65 4.58
N TYR A 40 6.31 -13.29 3.31
CA TYR A 40 5.32 -13.58 2.28
C TYR A 40 6.02 -13.89 0.95
N THR A 41 5.31 -14.54 0.04
CA THR A 41 5.78 -14.77 -1.32
C THR A 41 5.02 -13.87 -2.28
N THR A 42 5.70 -13.42 -3.32
CA THR A 42 5.09 -12.68 -4.42
C THR A 42 5.55 -13.30 -5.72
N THR A 43 4.58 -13.69 -6.54
CA THR A 43 4.83 -14.19 -7.89
C THR A 43 4.37 -13.15 -8.89
N THR A 44 5.31 -12.61 -9.65
CA THR A 44 5.05 -11.65 -10.71
C THR A 44 5.07 -12.38 -12.05
N THR A 45 4.02 -12.20 -12.85
CA THR A 45 3.83 -12.84 -14.15
C THR A 45 3.64 -11.77 -15.22
N ARG A 46 4.31 -11.95 -16.36
CA ARG A 46 4.14 -11.14 -17.55
C ARG A 46 3.04 -11.77 -18.39
N LEU A 47 1.87 -11.15 -18.45
CA LEU A 47 0.77 -11.66 -19.27
C LEU A 47 0.93 -11.25 -20.75
N ALA A 48 0.00 -11.67 -21.61
CA ALA A 48 -0.09 -11.14 -22.96
C ALA A 48 -0.41 -9.64 -22.94
N ASP A 49 -0.02 -8.93 -24.01
CA ASP A 49 -0.35 -7.51 -24.16
C ASP A 49 -1.82 -7.31 -24.46
N VAL A 50 -2.37 -6.22 -23.94
CA VAL A 50 -3.75 -5.78 -24.20
C VAL A 50 -3.67 -4.44 -24.91
N ASP A 51 -4.17 -4.36 -26.13
CA ASP A 51 -4.13 -3.15 -26.96
C ASP A 51 -2.72 -2.51 -27.10
N GLY A 52 -1.68 -3.34 -27.13
CA GLY A 52 -0.28 -2.91 -27.18
C GLY A 52 0.26 -2.35 -25.86
N ARG A 53 -0.42 -2.61 -24.74
CA ARG A 53 0.02 -2.31 -23.39
C ARG A 53 0.61 -3.55 -22.75
N VAL A 54 1.73 -3.36 -22.07
CA VAL A 54 2.33 -4.37 -21.19
C VAL A 54 1.38 -4.65 -20.03
N VAL A 55 1.13 -5.93 -19.75
CA VAL A 55 0.30 -6.37 -18.62
C VAL A 55 1.13 -7.21 -17.67
N ILE A 56 1.10 -6.85 -16.39
CA ILE A 56 1.79 -7.55 -15.30
C ILE A 56 0.74 -8.01 -14.28
N GLU A 57 0.82 -9.26 -13.85
CA GLU A 57 0.03 -9.80 -12.76
C GLU A 57 0.96 -10.09 -11.58
N GLN A 58 0.59 -9.67 -10.38
CA GLN A 58 1.33 -9.90 -9.16
C GLN A 58 0.43 -10.61 -8.16
N ARG A 59 0.74 -11.87 -7.88
CA ARG A 59 0.09 -12.65 -6.84
C ARG A 59 0.91 -12.60 -5.56
N SER A 60 0.33 -12.14 -4.46
CA SER A 60 0.95 -12.13 -3.14
C SER A 60 0.26 -13.16 -2.24
N GLU A 61 1.06 -13.97 -1.56
CA GLU A 61 0.60 -15.01 -0.65
C GLU A 61 1.24 -14.78 0.72
N PHE A 62 0.39 -14.60 1.71
CA PHE A 62 0.77 -14.46 3.10
C PHE A 62 0.59 -15.82 3.79
N GLY A 63 1.28 -16.05 4.92
CA GLY A 63 1.15 -17.32 5.64
C GLY A 63 -0.31 -17.71 5.93
N GLU A 64 -0.59 -19.00 6.11
CA GLU A 64 -1.93 -19.64 6.05
C GLU A 64 -3.04 -19.02 6.93
N ASN A 65 -2.75 -18.07 7.81
CA ASN A 65 -3.72 -17.41 8.68
C ASN A 65 -3.57 -15.88 8.73
N VAL A 66 -2.89 -15.26 7.75
CA VAL A 66 -2.62 -13.81 7.75
C VAL A 66 -3.60 -13.06 6.86
N SER A 67 -3.75 -13.49 5.61
CA SER A 67 -4.66 -12.87 4.64
C SER A 67 -4.86 -13.81 3.47
N PRO A 68 -6.05 -13.84 2.84
CA PRO A 68 -6.22 -14.54 1.58
C PRO A 68 -5.22 -14.04 0.52
N PRO A 69 -4.79 -14.89 -0.42
CA PRO A 69 -3.97 -14.43 -1.53
C PRO A 69 -4.62 -13.26 -2.25
N SER A 70 -3.81 -12.28 -2.63
CA SER A 70 -4.23 -11.16 -3.46
C SER A 70 -3.55 -11.23 -4.81
N ILE A 71 -4.28 -10.88 -5.86
CA ILE A 71 -3.74 -10.81 -7.21
C ILE A 71 -4.03 -9.42 -7.75
N MET A 72 -2.98 -8.67 -8.03
CA MET A 72 -3.04 -7.35 -8.65
C MET A 72 -2.68 -7.48 -10.12
N ARG A 73 -3.48 -6.89 -11.00
CA ARG A 73 -3.12 -6.71 -12.41
C ARG A 73 -2.83 -5.25 -12.67
N TYR A 74 -1.80 -5.01 -13.47
CA TYR A 74 -1.38 -3.69 -13.89
C TYR A 74 -1.30 -3.64 -15.41
N GLU A 75 -1.98 -2.68 -15.99
CA GLU A 75 -1.81 -2.31 -17.39
C GLU A 75 -0.92 -1.07 -17.48
N LEU A 76 0.14 -1.14 -18.28
CA LEU A 76 1.10 -0.05 -18.40
C LEU A 76 0.79 0.87 -19.58
N ALA A 77 1.34 2.08 -19.53
CA ALA A 77 1.26 3.04 -20.62
C ALA A 77 1.83 2.44 -21.91
N LYS A 78 1.19 2.74 -23.06
CA LYS A 78 1.72 2.36 -24.37
C LYS A 78 3.12 2.93 -24.56
N GLY A 79 4.01 2.15 -25.16
CA GLY A 79 5.41 2.53 -25.37
C GLY A 79 6.30 2.42 -24.13
N PHE A 80 5.80 1.89 -23.01
CA PHE A 80 6.65 1.58 -21.85
C PHE A 80 7.74 0.57 -22.23
N ASN A 81 8.99 0.89 -21.89
CA ASN A 81 10.13 0.03 -22.20
C ASN A 81 10.30 -1.06 -21.14
N ALA A 82 9.59 -2.18 -21.32
CA ALA A 82 9.65 -3.32 -20.41
C ALA A 82 11.03 -4.00 -20.34
N ASP A 83 11.91 -3.83 -21.33
CA ASP A 83 13.24 -4.44 -21.31
C ASP A 83 14.22 -3.67 -20.41
N ARG A 84 13.94 -2.37 -20.15
CA ARG A 84 14.83 -1.46 -19.39
C ARG A 84 14.22 -0.97 -18.06
N ASP A 85 12.93 -0.69 -18.04
CA ASP A 85 12.29 0.11 -16.98
C ASP A 85 11.36 -0.72 -16.08
N LEU A 86 11.32 -2.04 -16.24
CA LEU A 86 10.30 -2.90 -15.61
C LEU A 86 10.25 -2.84 -14.08
N ILE A 87 11.40 -2.64 -13.42
CA ILE A 87 11.45 -2.46 -11.96
C ILE A 87 10.72 -1.19 -11.49
N ASP A 88 10.52 -0.23 -12.38
CA ASP A 88 9.82 1.04 -12.15
C ASP A 88 8.39 1.04 -12.73
N HIS A 89 7.84 -0.14 -13.09
CA HIS A 89 6.57 -0.26 -13.81
C HIS A 89 5.39 0.44 -13.13
N LEU A 90 5.36 0.53 -11.79
CA LEU A 90 4.29 1.21 -11.04
C LEU A 90 4.07 2.67 -11.49
N LYS A 91 5.12 3.32 -12.02
CA LYS A 91 5.05 4.69 -12.56
C LYS A 91 4.32 4.78 -13.89
N ALA A 92 4.29 3.69 -14.63
CA ALA A 92 3.67 3.61 -15.94
C ALA A 92 2.25 3.04 -15.90
N VAL A 93 1.73 2.65 -14.73
CA VAL A 93 0.40 2.05 -14.60
C VAL A 93 -0.67 3.04 -15.06
N VAL A 94 -1.53 2.62 -15.97
CA VAL A 94 -2.68 3.39 -16.45
C VAL A 94 -4.00 2.84 -15.95
N ALA A 95 -4.04 1.55 -15.65
CA ALA A 95 -5.14 0.86 -15.02
C ALA A 95 -4.59 -0.23 -14.12
N ALA A 96 -5.28 -0.48 -13.01
CA ALA A 96 -4.96 -1.59 -12.13
C ALA A 96 -6.25 -2.21 -11.61
N SER A 97 -6.23 -3.50 -11.37
CA SER A 97 -7.34 -4.22 -10.77
C SER A 97 -6.83 -5.23 -9.75
N VAL A 98 -7.66 -5.57 -8.78
CA VAL A 98 -7.31 -6.47 -7.69
C VAL A 98 -8.35 -7.57 -7.57
N ARG A 99 -7.89 -8.75 -7.19
CA ARG A 99 -8.69 -9.91 -6.82
C ARG A 99 -8.20 -10.42 -5.48
N THR A 100 -9.10 -10.64 -4.53
CA THR A 100 -8.75 -11.11 -3.18
C THR A 100 -9.53 -12.36 -2.85
N GLY A 101 -8.86 -13.36 -2.26
CA GLY A 101 -9.53 -14.59 -1.83
C GLY A 101 -9.96 -15.48 -2.98
N ALA A 102 -11.07 -16.19 -2.78
CA ALA A 102 -11.58 -17.20 -3.72
C ALA A 102 -12.45 -16.59 -4.85
N ASP A 103 -12.69 -15.28 -4.83
CA ASP A 103 -13.45 -14.62 -5.88
C ASP A 103 -12.70 -14.68 -7.21
N ASP A 104 -13.44 -14.95 -8.29
CA ASP A 104 -12.88 -14.99 -9.65
C ASP A 104 -12.91 -13.62 -10.35
N ALA A 105 -13.61 -12.65 -9.79
CA ALA A 105 -13.75 -11.32 -10.37
C ALA A 105 -12.59 -10.39 -9.97
N TYR A 106 -12.08 -9.64 -10.94
CA TYR A 106 -11.19 -8.51 -10.70
C TYR A 106 -12.03 -7.24 -10.47
N THR A 107 -11.69 -6.50 -9.43
CA THR A 107 -12.25 -5.18 -9.14
C THR A 107 -11.24 -4.11 -9.57
N GLU A 108 -11.66 -3.16 -10.41
CA GLU A 108 -10.81 -2.04 -10.79
C GLU A 108 -10.45 -1.17 -9.58
N LEU A 109 -9.19 -0.75 -9.49
CA LEU A 109 -8.75 0.20 -8.48
C LEU A 109 -9.21 1.61 -8.84
N PRO A 110 -9.66 2.42 -7.86
CA PRO A 110 -10.01 3.81 -8.08
C PRO A 110 -8.88 4.61 -8.75
N ALA A 111 -9.23 5.58 -9.59
CA ALA A 111 -8.27 6.41 -10.32
C ALA A 111 -7.25 7.11 -9.39
N ASP A 112 -7.69 7.55 -8.20
CA ASP A 112 -6.82 8.15 -7.19
C ASP A 112 -5.76 7.15 -6.67
N THR A 113 -6.15 5.88 -6.49
CA THR A 113 -5.23 4.80 -6.10
C THR A 113 -4.22 4.50 -7.21
N VAL A 114 -4.68 4.45 -8.47
CA VAL A 114 -3.78 4.31 -9.63
C VAL A 114 -2.84 5.51 -9.76
N ALA A 115 -3.30 6.72 -9.48
CA ALA A 115 -2.47 7.92 -9.49
C ALA A 115 -1.40 7.88 -8.38
N ALA A 116 -1.74 7.36 -7.19
CA ALA A 116 -0.79 7.23 -6.09
C ALA A 116 0.39 6.30 -6.42
N LEU A 117 0.17 5.21 -7.18
CA LEU A 117 1.24 4.31 -7.64
C LEU A 117 2.34 5.03 -8.43
N LYS A 118 2.00 6.15 -9.09
CA LYS A 118 2.93 6.92 -9.95
C LYS A 118 3.91 7.79 -9.18
N THR A 119 3.66 8.00 -7.89
CA THR A 119 4.47 8.88 -7.03
C THR A 119 5.81 8.27 -6.62
N MET A 120 6.02 6.97 -6.89
CA MET A 120 7.25 6.27 -6.53
C MET A 120 8.47 6.81 -7.30
N ALA A 121 9.61 6.98 -6.61
CA ALA A 121 10.86 7.41 -7.26
C ALA A 121 11.48 6.27 -8.09
N THR A 122 12.10 6.62 -9.22
CA THR A 122 12.70 5.69 -10.20
C THR A 122 14.02 5.14 -9.65
N TYR A 123 14.18 3.81 -9.59
CA TYR A 123 15.42 3.18 -9.10
C TYR A 123 16.61 3.49 -10.00
N ALA A 124 16.43 3.40 -11.32
CA ALA A 124 17.50 3.65 -12.29
C ALA A 124 18.15 5.02 -12.11
N ALA A 125 17.37 6.03 -11.70
CA ALA A 125 17.84 7.40 -11.55
C ALA A 125 18.85 7.58 -10.40
N THR A 126 18.87 6.68 -9.42
CA THR A 126 19.78 6.75 -8.27
C THR A 126 20.62 5.49 -8.07
N ALA A 127 20.50 4.53 -8.98
CA ALA A 127 21.27 3.30 -8.98
C ALA A 127 22.74 3.57 -9.34
N THR A 128 23.63 3.05 -8.52
CA THR A 128 25.08 3.09 -8.71
C THR A 128 25.61 1.66 -8.72
N PHE A 129 26.25 1.26 -9.82
CA PHE A 129 26.89 -0.04 -9.94
C PHE A 129 27.97 -0.24 -8.87
N LYS A 130 28.00 -1.42 -8.25
CA LYS A 130 28.95 -1.79 -7.19
C LYS A 130 29.88 -2.93 -7.55
N GLY A 131 29.49 -3.77 -8.50
CA GLY A 131 30.29 -4.92 -8.90
C GLY A 131 29.42 -6.09 -9.33
N VAL A 132 30.07 -7.20 -9.62
CA VAL A 132 29.42 -8.47 -9.95
C VAL A 132 29.55 -9.41 -8.76
N GLU A 133 28.44 -10.01 -8.34
CA GLU A 133 28.37 -10.96 -7.23
C GLU A 133 27.55 -12.19 -7.65
N THR A 134 27.92 -13.38 -7.17
CA THR A 134 27.15 -14.60 -7.42
C THR A 134 26.17 -14.84 -6.28
N ILE A 135 24.87 -14.85 -6.59
CA ILE A 135 23.80 -15.15 -5.63
C ILE A 135 23.18 -16.48 -6.05
N GLU A 136 23.31 -17.51 -5.21
CA GLU A 136 22.72 -18.84 -5.45
C GLU A 136 23.03 -19.40 -6.86
N GLY A 137 24.31 -19.30 -7.25
CA GLY A 137 24.81 -19.75 -8.55
C GLY A 137 24.50 -18.83 -9.73
N LYS A 138 23.81 -17.70 -9.51
CA LYS A 138 23.47 -16.73 -10.57
C LYS A 138 24.42 -15.53 -10.51
N PRO A 139 25.16 -15.21 -11.58
CA PRO A 139 25.96 -14.00 -11.63
C PRO A 139 25.04 -12.78 -11.70
N CYS A 140 25.23 -11.81 -10.81
CA CYS A 140 24.38 -10.64 -10.69
C CYS A 140 25.22 -9.37 -10.68
N ASP A 141 24.76 -8.35 -11.39
CA ASP A 141 25.29 -7.00 -11.26
C ASP A 141 24.61 -6.35 -10.05
N ARG A 142 25.40 -5.94 -9.05
CA ARG A 142 24.90 -5.28 -7.84
C ARG A 142 24.85 -3.77 -8.04
N TYR A 143 23.73 -3.17 -7.64
CA TYR A 143 23.52 -1.73 -7.61
C TYR A 143 23.09 -1.29 -6.23
N SER A 144 23.71 -0.25 -5.67
CA SER A 144 23.14 0.47 -4.53
C SER A 144 22.33 1.66 -5.01
N TYR A 145 21.30 2.03 -4.27
CA TYR A 145 20.49 3.20 -4.58
C TYR A 145 20.04 3.92 -3.31
N THR A 146 19.54 5.14 -3.49
CA THR A 146 18.87 5.92 -2.43
C THR A 146 17.64 6.61 -3.02
N ARG A 147 16.48 6.52 -2.36
CA ARG A 147 15.25 7.22 -2.77
C ARG A 147 14.76 8.10 -1.63
N GLY A 148 14.34 9.31 -1.98
CA GLY A 148 14.08 10.38 -1.02
C GLY A 148 15.36 11.16 -0.67
N LYS A 149 15.19 12.20 0.13
CA LYS A 149 16.24 13.08 0.63
C LYS A 149 16.27 13.04 2.15
N LYS A 150 17.43 13.38 2.73
CA LYS A 150 17.54 13.54 4.18
C LYS A 150 16.54 14.61 4.65
N GLY A 151 15.69 14.27 5.60
CA GLY A 151 14.62 15.14 6.09
C GLY A 151 13.23 14.82 5.52
N ASP A 152 13.14 14.00 4.47
CA ASP A 152 11.85 13.48 4.01
C ASP A 152 11.24 12.57 5.08
N ALA A 153 9.90 12.46 5.10
CA ALA A 153 9.16 11.60 6.03
C ALA A 153 9.65 10.15 6.04
N GLN A 154 10.21 9.71 4.91
CA GLN A 154 10.81 8.40 4.76
C GLN A 154 11.96 8.48 3.74
N LEU A 155 13.15 8.06 4.16
CA LEU A 155 14.31 7.88 3.29
C LEU A 155 14.54 6.38 3.09
N GLU A 156 14.70 5.97 1.84
CA GLU A 156 14.96 4.58 1.48
C GLU A 156 16.38 4.41 0.95
N LYS A 157 17.07 3.37 1.40
CA LYS A 157 18.36 2.94 0.85
C LYS A 157 18.33 1.44 0.62
N GLY A 158 18.94 1.00 -0.47
CA GLY A 158 18.98 -0.43 -0.75
C GLY A 158 20.05 -0.84 -1.74
N ASP A 159 20.13 -2.16 -1.90
CA ASP A 159 20.95 -2.85 -2.89
C ASP A 159 20.06 -3.79 -3.69
N ILE A 160 20.25 -3.83 -5.00
CA ILE A 160 19.54 -4.71 -5.94
C ILE A 160 20.58 -5.50 -6.72
N TRP A 161 20.38 -6.82 -6.80
CA TRP A 161 21.17 -7.73 -7.61
C TRP A 161 20.37 -8.14 -8.84
N LEU A 162 20.85 -7.73 -10.01
CA LEU A 162 20.17 -7.93 -11.28
C LEU A 162 20.87 -8.96 -12.15
N ASN A 163 20.11 -9.88 -12.74
CA ASN A 163 20.59 -10.84 -13.72
C ASN A 163 19.69 -10.81 -14.98
N PRO A 164 20.23 -10.51 -16.17
CA PRO A 164 19.43 -10.33 -17.39
C PRO A 164 18.79 -11.62 -17.92
N THR A 165 19.19 -12.81 -17.43
CA THR A 165 18.61 -14.08 -17.85
C THR A 165 17.41 -14.51 -16.99
N VAL A 166 17.18 -13.84 -15.87
CA VAL A 166 16.07 -14.10 -14.95
C VAL A 166 14.88 -13.24 -15.36
N PRO A 167 13.67 -13.81 -15.55
CA PRO A 167 12.44 -13.02 -15.67
C PRO A 167 12.33 -11.98 -14.56
N PHE A 168 11.94 -10.75 -14.91
CA PHE A 168 11.91 -9.60 -14.00
C PHE A 168 13.27 -9.18 -13.40
N GLY A 169 14.36 -9.83 -13.78
CA GLY A 169 15.75 -9.41 -13.54
C GLY A 169 16.23 -9.46 -12.10
N VAL A 170 15.36 -9.41 -11.10
CA VAL A 170 15.73 -9.30 -9.68
C VAL A 170 16.02 -10.67 -9.07
N VAL A 171 17.25 -10.87 -8.59
CA VAL A 171 17.66 -12.08 -7.86
C VAL A 171 17.64 -11.87 -6.35
N LYS A 172 18.03 -10.67 -5.91
CA LYS A 172 17.98 -10.23 -4.51
C LYS A 172 17.73 -8.73 -4.45
N HIS A 173 17.00 -8.29 -3.44
CA HIS A 173 16.82 -6.87 -3.15
C HIS A 173 16.68 -6.66 -1.65
N THR A 174 17.55 -5.79 -1.12
CA THR A 174 17.55 -5.39 0.30
C THR A 174 17.28 -3.91 0.42
N MET A 175 16.45 -3.53 1.38
CA MET A 175 15.99 -2.16 1.57
C MET A 175 15.96 -1.82 3.06
N THR A 176 16.29 -0.59 3.37
CA THR A 176 16.16 0.01 4.70
C THR A 176 15.41 1.32 4.57
N PHE A 177 14.49 1.56 5.50
CA PHE A 177 13.70 2.77 5.55
C PHE A 177 13.95 3.49 6.86
N THR A 178 14.28 4.77 6.79
CA THR A 178 14.55 5.60 7.97
C THR A 178 13.65 6.83 7.99
N ASP A 179 13.33 7.30 9.19
CA ASP A 179 12.60 8.56 9.41
C ASP A 179 13.51 9.80 9.16
N PRO A 180 12.99 11.04 9.26
CA PRO A 180 13.78 12.26 9.07
C PRO A 180 14.99 12.38 10.02
N SER A 181 14.94 11.76 11.20
CA SER A 181 16.02 11.75 12.19
C SER A 181 17.12 10.72 11.86
N GLY A 182 16.86 9.83 10.89
CA GLY A 182 17.73 8.72 10.53
C GLY A 182 17.48 7.45 11.35
N LYS A 183 16.44 7.43 12.19
CA LYS A 183 16.04 6.22 12.93
C LYS A 183 15.47 5.20 11.95
N LEU A 184 15.90 3.95 12.10
CA LEU A 184 15.38 2.83 11.33
C LEU A 184 13.88 2.62 11.63
N LEU A 185 13.07 2.63 10.58
CA LEU A 185 11.64 2.31 10.63
C LEU A 185 11.43 0.81 10.38
N TRP A 186 11.96 0.30 9.26
CA TRP A 186 11.85 -1.10 8.90
C TRP A 186 12.84 -1.48 7.79
N THR A 187 13.00 -2.79 7.60
CA THR A 187 13.84 -3.37 6.54
C THR A 187 13.04 -4.36 5.69
N VAL A 188 13.55 -4.60 4.49
CA VAL A 188 13.11 -5.67 3.60
C VAL A 188 14.33 -6.42 3.07
N ASP A 189 14.30 -7.75 3.11
CA ASP A 189 15.18 -8.65 2.37
C ASP A 189 14.29 -9.54 1.49
N SER A 190 14.55 -9.51 0.20
CA SER A 190 13.80 -10.27 -0.78
C SER A 190 14.73 -11.06 -1.68
N ARG A 191 14.34 -12.29 -2.02
CA ARG A 191 15.14 -13.24 -2.80
C ARG A 191 14.29 -14.00 -3.79
N LEU A 192 14.85 -14.20 -4.98
CA LEU A 192 14.29 -15.09 -5.98
C LEU A 192 14.25 -16.52 -5.42
N VAL A 193 13.08 -17.13 -5.48
CA VAL A 193 12.86 -18.53 -5.11
C VAL A 193 12.82 -19.38 -6.38
N ASP A 194 12.07 -18.92 -7.37
CA ASP A 194 11.88 -19.65 -8.63
C ASP A 194 11.51 -18.69 -9.78
N SER A 195 11.67 -19.14 -11.01
CA SER A 195 11.30 -18.39 -12.21
C SER A 195 11.11 -19.32 -13.40
N GLY A 196 10.26 -18.92 -14.34
CA GLY A 196 10.02 -19.68 -15.55
C GLY A 196 9.53 -18.82 -16.71
N THR A 197 9.44 -19.46 -17.88
CA THR A 197 8.98 -18.85 -19.14
C THR A 197 7.68 -19.46 -19.66
N LYS A 198 7.15 -20.44 -18.94
CA LYS A 198 5.86 -21.07 -19.24
C LYS A 198 4.77 -20.39 -18.40
N PRO A 199 3.64 -19.99 -18.99
CA PRO A 199 2.55 -19.35 -18.26
C PRO A 199 2.10 -20.20 -17.07
N ILE A 200 2.03 -19.59 -15.89
CA ILE A 200 1.47 -20.19 -14.67
C ILE A 200 0.10 -19.59 -14.31
N SER A 201 -0.28 -18.48 -14.95
CA SER A 201 -1.62 -17.92 -14.85
C SER A 201 -2.47 -18.49 -15.98
N THR A 202 -3.58 -19.14 -15.62
CA THR A 202 -4.54 -19.73 -16.56
C THR A 202 -5.63 -18.76 -16.98
N THR A 203 -5.73 -17.61 -16.32
CA THR A 203 -6.70 -16.56 -16.65
C THR A 203 -6.10 -15.63 -17.69
N PRO A 204 -6.65 -15.54 -18.91
CA PRO A 204 -6.14 -14.64 -19.94
C PRO A 204 -6.06 -13.19 -19.45
N ALA A 205 -5.10 -12.42 -19.96
CA ALA A 205 -5.18 -10.98 -19.90
C ALA A 205 -6.34 -10.54 -20.80
N VAL A 206 -7.51 -10.43 -20.21
CA VAL A 206 -8.62 -9.68 -20.81
C VAL A 206 -8.46 -8.26 -20.28
N ALA A 207 -8.61 -7.25 -21.14
CA ALA A 207 -8.90 -5.90 -20.67
C ALA A 207 -10.00 -6.05 -19.62
N ALA A 208 -9.86 -5.41 -18.45
CA ALA A 208 -10.99 -5.33 -17.55
C ALA A 208 -12.18 -4.90 -18.42
N ALA A 209 -13.24 -5.70 -18.47
CA ALA A 209 -14.41 -5.31 -19.21
C ALA A 209 -14.74 -3.93 -18.68
N LYS A 210 -14.70 -2.90 -19.54
CA LYS A 210 -15.37 -1.65 -19.21
C LYS A 210 -16.73 -2.13 -18.75
N PRO A 211 -17.15 -1.83 -17.52
CA PRO A 211 -18.52 -2.08 -17.19
C PRO A 211 -19.29 -1.43 -18.33
N ASP A 212 -20.12 -2.22 -19.03
CA ASP A 212 -21.38 -1.62 -19.45
C ASP A 212 -21.85 -0.87 -18.21
N LEU A 213 -22.20 0.40 -18.38
CA LEU A 213 -22.79 1.20 -17.31
C LEU A 213 -24.09 0.51 -16.88
N GLU A 214 -24.00 -0.63 -16.21
CA GLU A 214 -24.92 -1.00 -15.18
C GLU A 214 -24.87 0.17 -14.23
N THR A 215 -26.03 0.80 -14.13
CA THR A 215 -26.29 1.89 -13.21
C THR A 215 -25.62 1.53 -11.89
N PRO A 216 -24.67 2.35 -11.39
CA PRO A 216 -23.85 1.97 -10.24
C PRO A 216 -24.77 1.43 -9.15
N ALA A 217 -24.51 0.20 -8.71
CA ALA A 217 -25.15 -0.33 -7.51
C ALA A 217 -25.01 0.76 -6.45
N ALA A 218 -26.16 1.24 -5.96
CA ALA A 218 -26.18 2.38 -5.05
C ALA A 218 -25.17 2.11 -3.92
N PRO A 219 -24.29 3.08 -3.59
CA PRO A 219 -23.27 2.87 -2.56
C PRO A 219 -23.97 2.30 -1.33
N GLU A 220 -23.48 1.18 -0.80
CA GLU A 220 -24.05 0.57 0.38
C GLU A 220 -24.15 1.65 1.45
N SER A 221 -25.40 1.94 1.82
CA SER A 221 -25.71 2.98 2.79
C SER A 221 -25.99 2.28 4.10
N MET A 222 -25.16 2.53 5.09
CA MET A 222 -25.32 1.96 6.42
C MET A 222 -25.08 3.02 7.49
N THR A 223 -25.41 2.67 8.74
CA THR A 223 -25.16 3.58 9.87
C THR A 223 -23.68 3.58 10.24
N LEU A 224 -23.23 4.65 10.90
CA LEU A 224 -21.87 4.74 11.43
C LEU A 224 -21.54 3.60 12.40
N GLN A 225 -22.51 3.18 13.21
CA GLN A 225 -22.38 2.05 14.12
C GLN A 225 -22.12 0.74 13.35
N THR A 226 -22.95 0.44 12.34
CA THR A 226 -22.81 -0.78 11.53
C THR A 226 -21.46 -0.82 10.82
N ALA A 227 -21.07 0.28 10.18
CA ALA A 227 -19.79 0.38 9.49
C ALA A 227 -18.60 0.16 10.44
N TYR A 228 -18.70 0.68 11.67
CA TYR A 228 -17.68 0.53 12.70
C TYR A 228 -17.60 -0.91 13.23
N ASP A 229 -18.74 -1.50 13.60
CA ASP A 229 -18.81 -2.84 14.16
C ASP A 229 -18.37 -3.92 13.16
N SER A 230 -18.57 -3.67 11.86
CA SER A 230 -18.08 -4.52 10.77
C SER A 230 -16.60 -4.31 10.42
N GLY A 231 -15.91 -3.35 11.05
CA GLY A 231 -14.49 -3.06 10.78
C GLY A 231 -14.21 -2.34 9.45
N LEU A 232 -15.24 -1.83 8.77
CA LEU A 232 -15.14 -1.18 7.46
C LEU A 232 -14.61 0.26 7.55
N ILE A 233 -14.71 0.86 8.73
CA ILE A 233 -14.22 2.21 9.01
C ILE A 233 -13.31 2.24 10.24
N LYS A 234 -12.35 3.15 10.20
CA LYS A 234 -11.56 3.58 11.36
C LYS A 234 -11.86 5.04 11.63
N ILE A 235 -11.89 5.39 12.91
CA ILE A 235 -12.26 6.73 13.35
C ILE A 235 -11.09 7.29 14.15
N ARG A 236 -10.45 8.34 13.62
CA ARG A 236 -9.51 9.12 14.40
C ARG A 236 -10.27 10.20 15.15
N VAL A 237 -10.01 10.30 16.43
CA VAL A 237 -10.62 11.22 17.35
C VAL A 237 -9.55 12.19 17.81
N GLU A 238 -9.84 13.48 17.71
CA GLU A 238 -9.03 14.55 18.26
C GLU A 238 -9.88 15.41 19.19
N ILE A 239 -9.34 15.68 20.38
CA ILE A 239 -9.89 16.68 21.30
C ILE A 239 -9.07 17.95 21.07
N ALA A 240 -9.72 18.98 20.56
CA ALA A 240 -9.06 20.23 20.25
C ALA A 240 -8.55 20.90 21.55
N PRO A 241 -7.37 21.54 21.56
CA PRO A 241 -6.78 22.13 22.76
C PRO A 241 -7.68 23.15 23.47
N GLU A 242 -8.58 23.81 22.73
CA GLU A 242 -9.56 24.75 23.25
C GLU A 242 -10.71 24.08 24.02
N ASP A 243 -10.99 22.79 23.79
CA ASP A 243 -12.05 22.03 24.45
C ASP A 243 -11.58 21.43 25.78
N LYS A 244 -11.37 22.31 26.76
CA LYS A 244 -10.85 21.95 28.10
C LYS A 244 -11.69 20.92 28.88
N ARG A 245 -12.93 20.67 28.46
CA ARG A 245 -13.86 19.71 29.08
C ARG A 245 -14.12 18.46 28.23
N GLY A 246 -13.52 18.36 27.05
CA GLY A 246 -13.78 17.26 26.10
C GLY A 246 -15.23 17.20 25.61
N ASP A 247 -15.97 18.31 25.62
CA ASP A 247 -17.38 18.31 25.22
C ASP A 247 -17.55 18.04 23.73
N ARG A 248 -16.57 18.42 22.91
CA ARG A 248 -16.57 18.20 21.46
C ARG A 248 -15.45 17.26 21.03
N LEU A 249 -15.78 16.36 20.11
CA LEU A 249 -14.83 15.47 19.45
C LEU A 249 -14.74 15.84 17.98
N HIS A 250 -13.53 15.96 17.48
CA HIS A 250 -13.26 16.08 16.06
C HIS A 250 -13.01 14.66 15.51
N LEU A 251 -14.00 14.13 14.80
CA LEU A 251 -13.92 12.82 14.19
C LEU A 251 -13.42 12.95 12.75
N LEU A 252 -12.38 12.18 12.44
CA LEU A 252 -11.92 11.91 11.08
C LEU A 252 -12.24 10.45 10.77
N ILE A 253 -13.24 10.23 9.92
CA ILE A 253 -13.76 8.91 9.60
C ILE A 253 -13.21 8.48 8.25
N GLU A 254 -12.55 7.33 8.23
CA GLU A 254 -11.85 6.77 7.07
C GLU A 254 -12.39 5.37 6.79
N THR A 255 -12.62 5.04 5.51
CA THR A 255 -12.81 3.65 5.08
C THR A 255 -11.50 3.12 4.50
N ASN A 256 -11.26 1.82 4.69
CA ASN A 256 -10.11 1.12 4.08
C ASN A 256 -10.50 0.39 2.78
N GLU A 257 -11.78 0.41 2.39
CA GLU A 257 -12.34 -0.38 1.30
C GLU A 257 -13.10 0.49 0.26
N ASN A 258 -14.17 -0.06 -0.33
CA ASN A 258 -15.03 0.57 -1.32
C ASN A 258 -15.64 1.90 -0.82
N PRO A 259 -16.03 2.81 -1.74
CA PRO A 259 -16.77 4.01 -1.36
C PRO A 259 -18.02 3.65 -0.56
N LEU A 260 -18.08 4.16 0.66
CA LEU A 260 -19.12 3.82 1.63
C LEU A 260 -19.92 5.07 1.97
N THR A 261 -21.25 4.96 1.93
CA THR A 261 -22.10 6.01 2.46
C THR A 261 -22.44 5.67 3.91
N VAL A 262 -21.88 6.44 4.83
CA VAL A 262 -22.14 6.29 6.25
C VAL A 262 -23.12 7.35 6.71
N THR A 263 -24.22 6.92 7.32
CA THR A 263 -25.17 7.83 7.95
C THR A 263 -24.87 7.90 9.45
N LEU A 264 -24.55 9.09 9.94
CA LEU A 264 -24.54 9.40 11.36
C LEU A 264 -25.89 9.99 11.74
N LEU A 265 -26.63 9.29 12.59
CA LEU A 265 -27.93 9.73 13.07
C LEU A 265 -27.76 10.75 14.21
N PRO A 266 -28.74 11.66 14.42
CA PRO A 266 -28.67 12.68 15.49
C PRO A 266 -28.88 12.11 16.89
N GLU A 267 -29.15 10.81 17.00
CA GLU A 267 -29.22 10.10 18.27
C GLU A 267 -27.84 9.79 18.83
N SER A 268 -27.78 9.35 20.09
CA SER A 268 -26.50 8.96 20.70
C SER A 268 -25.94 7.70 20.04
N THR A 269 -24.70 7.78 19.54
CA THR A 269 -23.92 6.64 19.04
C THR A 269 -22.99 6.14 20.15
N THR A 270 -22.84 4.82 20.27
CA THR A 270 -21.95 4.18 21.27
C THR A 270 -21.03 3.19 20.58
N LEU A 271 -19.77 3.58 20.40
CA LEU A 271 -18.76 2.73 19.79
C LEU A 271 -17.97 1.99 20.87
N LYS A 272 -17.80 0.68 20.70
CA LYS A 272 -16.94 -0.13 21.56
C LYS A 272 -15.49 0.15 21.21
N GLY A 273 -14.70 0.62 22.17
CA GLY A 273 -13.25 0.73 22.02
C GLY A 273 -12.54 -0.28 22.91
N ASP A 274 -11.26 -0.03 23.11
CA ASP A 274 -10.39 -0.79 24.01
C ASP A 274 -9.72 0.18 24.99
N PHE A 275 -9.09 -0.34 26.05
CA PHE A 275 -8.45 0.49 27.08
C PHE A 275 -7.48 1.49 26.42
N PRO A 276 -7.54 2.80 26.78
CA PRO A 276 -8.27 3.40 27.89
C PRO A 276 -9.69 3.94 27.55
N VAL A 277 -10.19 3.75 26.32
CA VAL A 277 -11.51 4.23 25.86
C VAL A 277 -12.39 3.05 25.51
N GLU A 278 -12.89 2.36 26.52
CA GLU A 278 -13.69 1.14 26.34
C GLU A 278 -15.03 1.40 25.64
N ARG A 279 -15.60 2.59 25.84
CA ARG A 279 -16.83 3.05 25.17
C ARG A 279 -16.71 4.53 24.84
N LEU A 280 -16.86 4.86 23.56
CA LEU A 280 -16.97 6.24 23.10
C LEU A 280 -18.43 6.54 22.82
N VAL A 281 -19.03 7.44 23.61
CA VAL A 281 -20.43 7.86 23.46
C VAL A 281 -20.46 9.29 22.98
N PHE A 282 -21.17 9.54 21.88
CA PHE A 282 -21.31 10.88 21.33
C PHE A 282 -22.63 11.07 20.59
N ARG A 283 -22.95 12.32 20.27
CA ARG A 283 -24.14 12.70 19.52
C ARG A 283 -23.80 13.78 18.50
N ALA A 284 -24.30 13.64 17.28
CA ALA A 284 -24.30 14.72 16.30
C ALA A 284 -25.51 15.65 16.50
N SER A 285 -25.36 16.93 16.18
CA SER A 285 -26.47 17.89 16.29
C SER A 285 -27.60 17.58 15.30
N ASP A 286 -27.27 17.04 14.12
CA ASP A 286 -28.19 16.68 13.05
C ASP A 286 -27.79 15.34 12.40
N ALA A 287 -28.65 14.81 11.54
CA ALA A 287 -28.30 13.66 10.71
C ALA A 287 -27.26 14.08 9.65
N HIS A 288 -26.16 13.32 9.55
CA HIS A 288 -25.13 13.55 8.55
C HIS A 288 -24.97 12.34 7.64
N LYS A 289 -24.98 12.60 6.33
CA LYS A 289 -24.61 11.63 5.31
C LYS A 289 -23.16 11.87 4.91
N LEU A 290 -22.29 10.93 5.28
CA LEU A 290 -20.86 10.99 5.06
C LEU A 290 -20.50 10.06 3.90
N VAL A 291 -20.06 10.62 2.77
CA VAL A 291 -19.56 9.84 1.64
C VAL A 291 -18.07 9.63 1.86
N LEU A 292 -17.70 8.41 2.22
CA LEU A 292 -16.32 8.00 2.45
C LEU A 292 -15.76 7.38 1.19
N ALA A 293 -14.52 7.71 0.87
CA ALA A 293 -13.74 7.01 -0.14
C ALA A 293 -12.29 6.90 0.35
N GLN A 294 -11.54 5.94 -0.19
CA GLN A 294 -10.13 5.78 0.15
C GLN A 294 -9.37 7.09 -0.07
N GLY A 295 -8.62 7.55 0.95
CA GLY A 295 -7.89 8.82 0.92
C GLY A 295 -8.74 10.09 1.05
N ARG A 296 -10.07 9.96 1.15
CA ARG A 296 -11.01 11.07 1.37
C ARG A 296 -11.79 10.86 2.68
N PRO A 297 -11.18 11.19 3.83
CA PRO A 297 -11.87 11.10 5.10
C PRO A 297 -13.00 12.12 5.22
N ALA A 298 -14.07 11.74 5.89
CA ALA A 298 -15.08 12.70 6.35
C ALA A 298 -14.65 13.29 7.69
N LYS A 299 -14.82 14.61 7.83
CA LYS A 299 -14.60 15.33 9.07
C LYS A 299 -15.93 15.74 9.65
N ILE A 300 -16.14 15.47 10.93
CA ILE A 300 -17.32 15.91 11.65
C ILE A 300 -16.98 16.23 13.10
N VAL A 301 -17.65 17.25 13.64
CA VAL A 301 -17.58 17.58 15.06
C VAL A 301 -18.85 17.08 15.72
N VAL A 302 -18.70 16.33 16.81
CA VAL A 302 -19.81 15.76 17.58
C VAL A 302 -19.66 16.10 19.06
N ASN A 303 -20.75 16.00 19.81
CA ASN A 303 -20.74 16.22 21.25
C ASN A 303 -20.48 14.90 21.98
N GLN A 304 -19.43 14.82 22.78
CA GLN A 304 -19.16 13.67 23.63
C GLN A 304 -20.13 13.64 24.81
N LEU A 305 -20.65 12.45 25.12
CA LEU A 305 -21.59 12.24 26.21
C LEU A 305 -20.95 11.40 27.32
N GLY A 306 -21.52 11.49 28.52
CA GLY A 306 -21.06 10.76 29.71
C GLY A 306 -20.10 11.58 30.58
N THR A 307 -19.99 11.18 31.86
CA THR A 307 -19.14 11.88 32.84
C THR A 307 -17.69 11.42 32.77
N TRP A 308 -17.44 10.13 32.51
CA TRP A 308 -16.10 9.58 32.26
C TRP A 308 -15.79 9.62 30.76
N ARG A 309 -14.93 10.54 30.33
CA ARG A 309 -14.76 10.84 28.90
C ARG A 309 -13.39 11.38 28.54
N ALA A 310 -13.08 11.40 27.24
CA ALA A 310 -11.81 11.91 26.74
C ALA A 310 -11.76 13.43 26.81
N VAL A 311 -10.78 14.00 27.53
CA VAL A 311 -10.64 15.46 27.72
C VAL A 311 -9.43 16.06 27.02
N ALA A 312 -8.49 15.24 26.56
CA ALA A 312 -7.35 15.66 25.75
C ALA A 312 -6.77 14.48 24.97
N GLY A 313 -6.10 14.78 23.86
CA GLY A 313 -5.30 13.80 23.11
C GLY A 313 -5.83 13.50 21.71
N LYS A 314 -5.19 12.52 21.08
CA LYS A 314 -5.50 12.03 19.74
C LYS A 314 -5.39 10.52 19.72
N PHE A 315 -6.45 9.85 19.30
CA PHE A 315 -6.50 8.40 19.25
C PHE A 315 -7.32 7.91 18.07
N THR A 316 -7.17 6.64 17.74
CA THR A 316 -7.93 5.95 16.70
C THR A 316 -8.63 4.78 17.33
N ILE A 317 -9.90 4.61 16.98
CA ILE A 317 -10.67 3.40 17.28
C ILE A 317 -11.09 2.72 15.98
N THR A 318 -11.05 1.39 15.98
CA THR A 318 -11.48 0.54 14.85
C THR A 318 -11.84 -0.83 15.38
N VAL A 319 -12.54 -1.63 14.58
CA VAL A 319 -12.69 -3.07 14.82
C VAL A 319 -11.80 -3.84 13.86
N TYR A 320 -11.04 -4.81 14.37
CA TYR A 320 -10.22 -5.73 13.58
C TYR A 320 -10.54 -7.16 14.02
N GLU A 321 -10.93 -8.02 13.07
CA GLU A 321 -11.36 -9.41 13.34
C GLU A 321 -12.43 -9.50 14.46
N GLY A 322 -13.39 -8.57 14.47
CA GLY A 322 -14.46 -8.51 15.46
C GLY A 322 -14.05 -8.00 16.84
N LYS A 323 -12.79 -7.57 17.03
CA LYS A 323 -12.28 -7.02 18.29
C LYS A 323 -12.02 -5.51 18.17
N PRO A 324 -12.40 -4.70 19.18
CA PRO A 324 -12.06 -3.29 19.18
C PRO A 324 -10.54 -3.12 19.35
N VAL A 325 -9.99 -2.13 18.67
CA VAL A 325 -8.57 -1.77 18.71
C VAL A 325 -8.46 -0.29 18.99
N PHE A 326 -7.64 0.05 19.99
CA PHE A 326 -7.28 1.42 20.34
C PHE A 326 -5.82 1.71 19.93
N ILE A 327 -5.59 2.85 19.27
CA ILE A 327 -4.25 3.29 18.89
C ILE A 327 -4.10 4.78 19.20
N GLY A 328 -3.13 5.15 20.02
CA GLY A 328 -2.77 6.55 20.26
C GLY A 328 -2.69 6.89 21.74
N SER A 329 -2.97 8.15 22.07
CA SER A 329 -2.88 8.65 23.44
C SER A 329 -4.05 9.57 23.75
N VAL A 330 -4.64 9.36 24.90
CA VAL A 330 -5.80 10.12 25.37
C VAL A 330 -5.76 10.24 26.88
N THR A 331 -6.21 11.37 27.38
CA THR A 331 -6.47 11.59 28.80
C THR A 331 -7.97 11.43 29.05
N MET A 332 -8.32 10.50 29.92
CA MET A 332 -9.69 10.31 30.40
C MET A 332 -9.87 11.02 31.74
N ASP A 333 -11.00 11.70 31.93
CA ASP A 333 -11.32 12.37 33.19
C ASP A 333 -12.82 12.30 33.51
N ASN A 334 -13.14 12.48 34.79
CA ASN A 334 -14.51 12.63 35.27
C ASN A 334 -14.91 14.10 35.24
N VAL A 335 -15.69 14.48 34.22
CA VAL A 335 -16.22 15.84 34.10
C VAL A 335 -17.59 15.90 34.76
N LYS A 336 -17.71 16.76 35.77
CA LYS A 336 -18.97 17.09 36.45
C LYS A 336 -19.85 17.97 35.58
#